data_AF-A0A974PU30-F1
#
_entry.id   AF-A0A974PU30-F1
#
_cell.length_a   1.000
_cell.length_b   1.000
_cell.length_c   1.000
_cell.angle_alpha   90.00
_cell.angle_beta   90.00
_cell.angle_gamma   90.00
#
_symmetry.space_group_name_H-M   'P 1'
#
loop_
_entity.id
_entity.type
_entity.pdbx_description
1 polymer ?
#
loop_
_entity_poly.entity_id
_entity_poly.type
_entity_poly.pdbx_seq_one_letter_code
_entity_poly.pdbx_strand_id
1 'polypeptide(L)' 'MEPGKRADFVILDRDPPDAAPEETSQSRVRATYVDGVPIYQK' A
#
# COMPACT_ATOMS: atom_id res chain seq x y z
N MET A 1 5.30 -3.09 8.90
CA MET A 1 5.91 -4.28 8.28
C MET A 1 6.97 -4.80 9.23
N GLU A 2 7.02 -6.10 9.48
CA GLU A 2 7.95 -6.70 10.44
C GLU A 2 8.60 -7.96 9.84
N PRO A 3 9.90 -8.20 10.08
CA PRO A 3 10.57 -9.44 9.64
C PRO A 3 9.90 -10.69 10.19
N GLY A 4 9.84 -11.75 9.37
CA GLY A 4 9.24 -13.04 9.73
C GLY A 4 7.72 -13.14 9.54
N LYS A 5 7.03 -12.04 9.21
CA LYS A 5 5.62 -12.06 8.79
C LYS A 5 5.51 -12.25 7.27
N ARG A 6 4.35 -12.73 6.81
CA ARG A 6 4.02 -12.78 5.37
C ARG A 6 4.07 -11.37 4.77
N ALA A 7 4.64 -11.28 3.58
CA ALA A 7 4.86 -10.02 2.88
C ALA A 7 3.62 -9.61 2.08
N ASP A 8 2.53 -9.36 2.79
CA ASP A 8 1.27 -8.87 2.24
C ASP A 8 1.16 -7.36 2.48
N PHE A 9 1.25 -6.57 1.42
CA PHE A 9 1.20 -5.11 1.52
C PHE A 9 0.80 -4.45 0.21
N VAL A 10 0.35 -3.20 0.31
CA VAL A 10 0.06 -2.33 -0.82
C VAL A 10 0.96 -1.10 -0.79
N ILE A 11 1.30 -0.58 -1.96
CA ILE A 11 1.98 0.69 -2.12
C ILE A 11 0.94 1.71 -2.56
N LEU A 12 0.80 2.79 -1.80
CA LEU A 12 -0.11 3.89 -2.10
C LEU A 12 0.63 5.05 -2.78
N ASP A 13 -0.12 5.90 -3.47
CA ASP A 13 0.42 7.09 -4.14
C ASP A 13 0.69 8.27 -3.20
N ARG A 14 0.26 8.16 -1.94
CA ARG A 14 0.45 9.12 -0.85
C ARG A 14 0.47 8.38 0.48
N ASP A 15 0.95 9.05 1.53
CA ASP A 15 0.99 8.50 2.87
C ASP A 15 -0.28 8.88 3.66
N PRO A 16 -1.14 7.92 4.04
CA PRO A 16 -2.40 8.22 4.74
C PRO A 16 -2.28 8.98 6.07
N PRO A 17 -1.30 8.72 6.95
CA PRO A 17 -1.16 9.44 8.22
C PRO A 17 -0.85 10.93 8.07
N ASP A 18 -0.19 11.31 6.97
CA ASP A 18 0.21 12.68 6.67
C ASP A 18 -0.80 13.40 5.76
N ALA A 19 -1.80 12.69 5.25
CA ALA A 19 -2.85 13.23 4.37
C ALA A 19 -4.07 13.71 5.17
N ALA A 20 -4.75 14.75 4.70
CA ALA A 20 -6.05 15.11 5.25
C ALA A 20 -7.04 13.94 5.06
N PRO A 21 -8.08 13.82 5.90
CA PRO A 21 -9.07 12.74 5.78
C PRO A 21 -9.70 12.64 4.39
N GLU A 22 -10.01 13.79 3.77
CA GLU A 22 -10.57 13.87 2.43
C GLU A 22 -9.59 13.33 1.38
N GLU A 23 -8.29 13.63 1.53
CA GLU A 23 -7.22 13.18 0.64
C GLU A 23 -6.90 11.70 0.80
N THR A 24 -7.04 11.18 2.03
CA THR A 24 -6.87 9.75 2.33
C THR A 24 -7.84 8.90 1.52
N SER A 25 -9.11 9.34 1.42
CA SER A 25 -10.15 8.65 0.65
C SER A 25 -9.84 8.58 -0.86
N GLN A 26 -9.00 9.48 -1.36
CA GLN A 26 -8.62 9.57 -2.76
C GLN A 26 -7.33 8.82 -3.08
N SER A 27 -6.72 8.15 -2.09
CA SER A 27 -5.47 7.38 -2.25
C SER A 27 -5.63 6.30 -3.31
N ARG A 28 -4.62 6.13 -4.15
CA ARG A 28 -4.61 5.13 -5.21
C ARG A 28 -3.54 4.09 -4.93
N VAL A 29 -3.91 2.83 -5.10
CA VAL A 29 -2.95 1.72 -5.07
C VAL A 29 -2.09 1.77 -6.33
N ARG A 30 -0.77 1.82 -6.15
CA ARG A 30 0.24 1.72 -7.21
C ARG A 30 0.71 0.29 -7.42
N ALA A 31 0.81 -0.48 -6.34
CA ALA A 31 1.18 -1.88 -6.39
C ALA A 31 0.58 -2.70 -5.25
N THR A 32 0.36 -3.98 -5.49
CA THR A 32 -0.09 -4.95 -4.49
C THR A 32 0.83 -6.15 -4.49
N TYR A 33 1.30 -6.54 -3.31
CA TYR A 33 2.13 -7.71 -3.09
C TYR A 33 1.40 -8.68 -2.16
N VAL A 34 1.41 -9.96 -2.53
CA VAL A 34 0.90 -11.07 -1.71
C VAL A 34 1.99 -12.12 -1.62
N ASP A 35 2.35 -12.52 -0.40
CA ASP A 35 3.50 -13.38 -0.12
C ASP A 35 4.80 -12.90 -0.79
N GLY A 36 4.95 -11.57 -0.94
CA GLY A 36 6.10 -10.94 -1.59
C GLY A 36 6.07 -10.97 -3.12
N VAL A 37 5.06 -11.57 -3.74
CA VAL A 37 4.87 -11.61 -5.19
C VAL A 37 4.00 -10.43 -5.63
N PRO A 38 4.43 -9.60 -6.60
CA PRO A 38 3.60 -8.53 -7.14
C PRO A 38 2.43 -9.14 -7.93
N ILE A 39 1.20 -8.83 -7.54
CA ILE A 39 -0.02 -9.25 -8.26
C ILE A 39 -0.69 -8.09 -9.00
N TYR A 40 -0.29 -6.86 -8.70
CA TYR A 40 -0.77 -5.64 -9.35
C TYR A 40 0.31 -4.57 -9.38
N GLN A 41 0.45 -3.87 -10.50
CA GLN A 41 1.34 -2.72 -10.65
C GLN A 41 0.81 -1.76 -11.72
N LYS A 42 0.81 -0.45 -11.43
CA LYS A 42 0.37 0.63 -12.34
C LYS A 42 1.34 1.81 -12.35
#